data_AF-A0A345H506-F1
#
_entry.id   AF-A0A345H506-F1
#
_cell.length_a   1.000
_cell.length_b   1.000
_cell.length_c   1.000
_cell.angle_alpha   90.00
_cell.angle_beta   90.00
_cell.angle_gamma   90.00
#
_symmetry.space_group_name_H-M   'P 1'
#
loop_
_entity.id
_entity.type
_entity.pdbx_description
1 polymer ?
#
loop_
_entity_poly.entity_id
_entity_poly.type
_entity_poly.pdbx_seq_one_letter_code
_entity_poly.pdbx_strand_id
1 'polypeptide(L)' 'MLLVNFAYAIVGYLYLWIRYMDNDKVQEVKEEYYENSYVTAGATVLLSVVGTIFFIVLLIILIGTFYIVFTRPPSPY' A
#
# COMPACT_ATOMS: atom_id res chain seq x y z
N MET A 1 -20.09 3.97 3.14
CA MET A 1 -19.48 4.22 1.81
C MET A 1 -18.93 5.63 1.67
N LEU A 2 -19.72 6.69 1.92
CA LEU A 2 -19.28 8.08 1.75
C LEU A 2 -18.05 8.50 2.59
N LEU A 3 -17.97 8.08 3.86
CA LEU A 3 -16.84 8.41 4.73
C LEU A 3 -15.50 7.85 4.25
N VAL A 4 -15.51 6.63 3.70
CA VAL A 4 -14.29 5.97 3.20
C VAL A 4 -13.80 6.66 1.93
N ASN A 5 -14.71 6.99 1.01
CA ASN A 5 -14.37 7.76 -0.19
C ASN A 5 -13.83 9.15 0.17
N PHE A 6 -14.38 9.78 1.21
CA PHE A 6 -13.89 11.07 1.69
C PHE A 6 -12.48 10.97 2.28
N ALA A 7 -12.21 9.93 3.09
CA ALA A 7 -10.87 9.67 3.61
C ALA A 7 -9.85 9.41 2.48
N TYR A 8 -10.22 8.62 1.46
CA TYR A 8 -9.39 8.39 0.29
C TYR A 8 -9.12 9.67 -0.50
N ALA A 9 -10.13 10.51 -0.71
CA ALA A 9 -9.95 11.80 -1.37
C ALA A 9 -8.95 12.69 -0.62
N ILE A 10 -9.07 12.77 0.72
CA ILE A 10 -8.14 13.56 1.55
C ILE A 10 -6.72 13.01 1.45
N VAL A 11 -6.55 11.70 1.60
CA VAL A 11 -5.23 11.07 1.57
C VAL A 11 -4.60 11.23 0.19
N GLY A 12 -5.36 11.03 -0.89
CA GLY A 12 -4.87 11.22 -2.25
C GLY A 12 -4.50 12.66 -2.56
N TYR A 13 -5.32 13.62 -2.10
CA TYR A 13 -5.02 15.05 -2.21
C TYR A 13 -3.72 15.41 -1.46
N LEU A 14 -3.62 15.04 -0.18
CA LEU A 14 -2.41 15.31 0.62
C LEU A 14 -1.18 14.62 0.04
N TYR A 15 -1.30 13.37 -0.42
CA TYR A 15 -0.20 12.63 -1.02
C TYR A 15 0.35 13.34 -2.26
N LEU A 16 -0.51 13.67 -3.22
CA LEU A 16 -0.08 14.33 -4.46
C LEU A 16 0.46 15.74 -4.18
N TRP A 17 -0.21 16.48 -3.30
CA TRP A 17 0.19 17.83 -2.93
C TRP A 17 1.55 17.86 -2.22
N ILE A 18 1.80 16.95 -1.26
CA ILE A 18 3.10 16.87 -0.56
C ILE A 18 4.19 16.36 -1.50
N ARG A 19 3.89 15.38 -2.37
CA ARG A 19 4.91 14.74 -3.21
C ARG A 19 5.38 15.61 -4.37
N TYR A 20 4.46 16.32 -5.02
CA TYR A 20 4.76 17.07 -6.23
C TYR A 20 4.83 18.58 -6.00
N MET A 21 4.12 19.12 -4.99
CA MET A 21 4.07 20.52 -4.52
C MET A 21 3.62 21.56 -5.57
N ASP A 22 3.81 21.26 -6.86
CA ASP A 22 3.41 22.01 -8.03
C ASP A 22 2.06 21.51 -8.54
N ASN A 23 1.09 22.42 -8.61
CA ASN A 23 -0.29 22.08 -8.99
C ASN A 23 -0.39 21.59 -10.44
N ASP A 24 0.46 22.09 -11.34
CA ASP A 24 0.43 21.68 -12.76
C ASP A 24 0.88 20.22 -12.88
N LYS A 25 1.94 19.85 -12.17
CA LYS A 25 2.39 18.45 -12.05
C LYS A 25 1.38 17.56 -11.33
N VAL A 26 0.71 18.07 -10.29
CA VAL A 26 -0.35 17.31 -9.61
C VAL A 26 -1.47 16.98 -10.59
N GLN A 27 -1.88 17.93 -11.42
CA GLN A 27 -2.92 17.69 -12.41
C GLN A 27 -2.48 16.70 -13.50
N GLU A 28 -1.28 16.88 -14.04
CA GLU A 28 -0.68 15.96 -15.03
C GLU A 28 -0.64 14.52 -14.49
N VAL A 29 -0.05 14.30 -13.31
CA VAL A 29 0.06 12.97 -12.68
C VAL A 29 -1.31 12.40 -12.33
N LYS A 30 -2.25 13.23 -11.91
CA LYS A 30 -3.61 12.80 -11.57
C LYS A 30 -4.37 12.33 -12.81
N GLU A 31 -4.22 13.00 -13.94
CA GLU A 31 -4.84 12.60 -15.21
C GLU A 31 -4.18 11.34 -15.79
N GLU A 32 -2.86 11.24 -15.74
CA GLU A 32 -2.10 10.12 -16.32
C GLU A 32 -2.24 8.80 -15.53
N TYR A 33 -2.16 8.85 -14.20
CA TYR A 33 -2.07 7.65 -13.35
C TYR A 33 -3.30 7.36 -12.49
N TYR A 34 -4.19 8.35 -12.31
CA TYR A 34 -5.26 8.27 -11.30
C TYR A 34 -6.65 8.63 -11.84
N GLU A 35 -6.85 8.56 -13.16
CA GLU A 35 -8.15 8.81 -13.82
C GLU A 35 -8.79 10.15 -13.43
N ASN A 36 -7.97 11.17 -13.23
CA ASN A 36 -8.37 12.51 -12.78
C ASN A 36 -9.05 12.55 -11.38
N SER A 37 -8.87 11.50 -10.55
CA SER A 37 -9.58 11.31 -9.28
C SER A 37 -8.64 11.18 -8.07
N TYR A 38 -8.84 12.05 -7.07
CA TYR A 38 -8.12 11.97 -5.80
C TYR A 38 -8.48 10.75 -4.95
N VAL A 39 -9.71 10.22 -5.12
CA VAL A 39 -10.13 9.00 -4.42
C VAL A 39 -9.28 7.82 -4.87
N THR A 40 -9.04 7.72 -6.19
CA THR A 40 -8.25 6.65 -6.79
C THR A 40 -6.79 6.75 -6.35
N ALA A 41 -6.23 7.96 -6.34
CA ALA A 41 -4.88 8.20 -5.83
C ALA A 41 -4.72 7.77 -4.37
N GLY A 42 -5.63 8.19 -3.49
CA GLY A 42 -5.58 7.84 -2.07
C GLY A 42 -5.82 6.36 -1.80
N ALA A 43 -6.76 5.74 -2.53
CA ALA A 43 -7.00 4.30 -2.43
C ALA A 43 -5.76 3.50 -2.85
N THR A 44 -5.11 3.85 -3.96
CA THR A 44 -3.88 3.19 -4.42
C THR A 44 -2.76 3.29 -3.39
N VAL A 45 -2.56 4.48 -2.79
CA VAL A 45 -1.53 4.68 -1.76
C VAL A 45 -1.84 3.85 -0.51
N LEU A 46 -3.08 3.91 0.00
CA LEU A 46 -3.46 3.16 1.20
C LEU A 46 -3.41 1.65 0.99
N LEU A 47 -3.94 1.16 -0.13
CA LEU A 47 -3.92 -0.25 -0.47
C LEU A 47 -2.49 -0.76 -0.69
N SER A 48 -1.61 0.04 -1.29
CA SER A 48 -0.20 -0.34 -1.44
C SER A 48 0.49 -0.47 -0.09
N VAL A 49 0.29 0.47 0.85
CA VAL A 49 0.84 0.37 2.22
C VAL A 49 0.31 -0.87 2.94
N VAL A 50 -1.00 -1.13 2.89
CA VAL A 50 -1.60 -2.33 3.50
C VAL A 50 -1.03 -3.60 2.86
N GLY A 51 -0.93 -3.63 1.53
CA GLY A 51 -0.35 -4.75 0.79
C GLY A 51 1.11 -5.00 1.16
N THR A 52 1.93 -3.94 1.30
CA THR A 52 3.32 -4.04 1.74
C THR A 52 3.44 -4.62 3.15
N ILE A 53 2.64 -4.13 4.11
CA ILE A 53 2.65 -4.66 5.48
C ILE A 53 2.29 -6.15 5.48
N PHE A 54 1.23 -6.51 4.76
CA PHE A 54 0.78 -7.89 4.66
C PHE A 54 1.85 -8.80 4.03
N PHE A 55 2.51 -8.32 2.99
CA PHE A 55 3.61 -9.04 2.33
C PHE A 55 4.80 -9.27 3.27
N ILE A 56 5.18 -8.28 4.08
CA ILE A 56 6.24 -8.42 5.08
C ILE A 56 5.88 -9.49 6.12
N VAL A 57 4.64 -9.47 6.63
CA VAL A 57 4.17 -10.48 7.59
C VAL A 57 4.23 -11.88 6.99
N LEU A 58 3.80 -12.05 5.74
CA LEU A 58 3.90 -13.32 5.03
C LEU A 58 5.34 -13.79 4.87
N LEU A 59 6.28 -12.88 4.55
CA LEU A 59 7.70 -13.23 4.45
C LEU A 59 8.26 -13.72 5.78
N ILE A 60 7.90 -13.09 6.90
CA ILE A 60 8.34 -13.53 8.23
C ILE A 60 7.83 -14.94 8.52
N ILE A 61 6.55 -15.20 8.26
CA ILE A 61 5.95 -16.53 8.46
C ILE A 61 6.63 -17.58 7.56
N LEU A 62 6.90 -17.22 6.31
CA LEU A 62 7.56 -18.08 5.34
C LEU A 62 8.97 -18.46 5.84
N ILE A 63 9.79 -17.46 6.18
CA ILE A 63 11.15 -17.66 6.69
C ILE A 63 11.12 -18.51 7.97
N GLY A 64 10.19 -18.23 8.89
CA GLY A 64 10.02 -19.01 10.12
C GLY A 64 9.65 -20.48 9.85
N THR A 65 8.77 -20.72 8.87
CA THR A 65 8.38 -22.07 8.46
C THR A 65 9.55 -22.82 7.85
N PHE A 66 10.30 -22.18 6.94
CA PHE A 66 11.53 -22.74 6.38
C PHE A 66 12.54 -23.07 7.48
N TYR A 67 12.78 -22.15 8.42
CA TYR A 67 13.68 -22.40 9.53
C TYR A 67 13.26 -23.64 10.32
N ILE A 68 11.99 -23.75 10.72
CA ILE A 68 11.48 -24.90 11.48
C ILE A 68 11.67 -26.21 10.70
N VAL A 69 11.32 -26.24 9.42
CA VAL A 69 11.40 -27.46 8.59
C VAL A 69 12.84 -27.92 8.41
N PHE A 70 13.79 -27.00 8.21
CA PHE A 70 15.16 -27.35 7.86
C PHE A 70 16.13 -27.41 9.04
N THR A 71 15.82 -26.80 10.19
CA THR A 71 16.73 -26.77 11.35
C THR A 71 16.25 -27.57 12.55
N ARG A 72 14.97 -27.96 12.62
CA ARG A 72 14.56 -28.88 13.67
C ARG A 72 14.91 -30.32 13.27
N PRO A 73 15.61 -31.08 14.13
CA PRO A 73 15.77 -32.51 13.90
C PRO A 73 14.38 -33.17 13.81
N PRO A 74 14.22 -34.26 13.04
CA PRO A 74 12.97 -34.98 12.98
C PRO A 74 12.50 -35.31 14.41
N SER A 75 11.24 -35.01 14.70
CA SER A 75 10.59 -35.35 15.96
C SER A 75 10.86 -36.83 16.27
N PRO A 76 11.40 -37.19 17.45
CA PRO A 76 11.67 -38.58 17.81
C PRO A 76 10.40 -39.37 18.18
N TYR A 77 9.23 -38.92 17.71
CA TYR A 77 7.94 -39.58 17.89
C TYR A 77 7.40 -40.02 16.53
#